data_AF-A0A2D4MV07-F1
#
_entry.id   AF-A0A2D4MV07-F1
#
_cell.length_a   1.000
_cell.length_b   1.000
_cell.length_c   1.000
_cell.angle_alpha   90.00
_cell.angle_beta   90.00
_cell.angle_gamma   90.00
#
_symmetry.space_group_name_H-M   'P 1'
#
loop_
_entity.id
_entity.type
_entity.pdbx_description
1 polymer ?
#
loop_
_entity_poly.entity_id
_entity_poly.type
_entity_poly.pdbx_seq_one_letter_code
_entity_poly.pdbx_strand_id
1 'polypeptide(L)'
;MSLWVDKYRPTSLCKVDYHREQAAQLRNLVQCGDFPHLLVYGPSGAGKKTRIMCLLRELYGSGVEKLRIEHQTITGLLSELLNNCDGQLKGEVAQMAAFYEHRLQLGNKAIYHLEAFVAKFMALYKKFMEDGLDAMVF
;
A
#
# COMPACT_ATOMS: atom_id res chain seq x y z
N MET A 1 24.51 -19.20 2.06
CA MET A 1 25.22 -18.55 0.93
C MET A 1 24.38 -17.36 0.47
N SER A 2 24.92 -16.14 0.49
CA SER A 2 24.20 -14.94 0.01
C SER A 2 24.14 -14.93 -1.52
N LEU A 3 22.98 -14.60 -2.09
CA LEU A 3 22.86 -14.33 -3.52
C LEU A 3 23.69 -13.08 -3.88
N TRP A 4 24.27 -13.06 -5.08
CA TRP A 4 25.08 -11.91 -5.55
C TRP A 4 24.24 -10.63 -5.61
N VAL A 5 22.95 -10.76 -5.94
CA VAL A 5 21.99 -9.65 -5.98
C VAL A 5 21.85 -8.94 -4.62
N ASP A 6 21.97 -9.68 -3.51
CA ASP A 6 21.89 -9.10 -2.18
C ASP A 6 23.24 -8.53 -1.73
N LYS A 7 24.36 -9.14 -2.17
CA LYS A 7 25.71 -8.68 -1.87
C LYS A 7 26.02 -7.29 -2.47
N TYR A 8 25.55 -7.04 -3.69
CA TYR A 8 25.75 -5.78 -4.40
C TYR A 8 24.57 -4.81 -4.27
N ARG A 9 23.55 -5.12 -3.46
CA ARG A 9 22.41 -4.21 -3.28
C ARG A 9 22.88 -2.92 -2.60
N PRO A 10 22.62 -1.74 -3.16
CA PRO A 10 23.00 -0.48 -2.53
C PRO A 10 22.29 -0.28 -1.20
N THR A 11 23.02 0.27 -0.24
CA THR A 11 22.57 0.49 1.14
C THR A 11 22.34 1.96 1.46
N SER A 12 22.53 2.89 0.51
CA SER A 12 22.34 4.33 0.70
C SER A 12 21.85 4.95 -0.60
N LEU A 13 21.07 6.05 -0.54
CA LEU A 13 20.54 6.68 -1.76
C LEU A 13 21.65 7.20 -2.68
N CYS A 14 22.80 7.59 -2.12
CA CYS A 14 23.96 8.03 -2.89
C CYS A 14 24.65 6.91 -3.68
N LYS A 15 24.49 5.64 -3.26
CA LYS A 15 25.09 4.47 -3.91
C LYS A 15 24.20 3.86 -5.00
N VAL A 16 23.06 4.48 -5.31
CA VAL A 16 22.15 3.98 -6.34
C VAL A 16 22.72 4.29 -7.72
N ASP A 17 22.84 3.27 -8.56
CA ASP A 17 23.52 3.37 -9.86
C ASP A 17 22.74 4.22 -10.88
N TYR A 18 21.41 4.16 -10.86
CA TYR A 18 20.50 4.78 -11.83
C TYR A 18 19.53 5.79 -11.20
N HIS A 19 18.93 6.67 -12.00
CA HIS A 19 18.02 7.76 -11.58
C HIS A 19 18.51 8.51 -10.33
N ARG A 20 19.68 9.16 -10.46
CA ARG A 20 20.30 9.94 -9.38
C ARG A 20 19.50 11.17 -8.98
N GLU A 21 18.80 11.79 -9.94
CA GLU A 21 17.91 12.92 -9.68
C GLU A 21 16.76 12.54 -8.73
N GLN A 22 16.08 11.43 -9.00
CA GLN A 22 15.02 10.91 -8.12
C GLN A 22 15.56 10.56 -6.74
N ALA A 23 16.78 10.02 -6.66
CA ALA A 23 17.44 9.75 -5.38
C ALA A 23 17.73 11.06 -4.61
N ALA A 24 18.10 12.14 -5.30
CA ALA A 24 18.28 13.45 -4.69
C ALA A 24 16.96 14.06 -4.20
N GLN A 25 15.87 13.94 -4.98
CA GLN A 25 14.53 14.38 -4.57
C GLN A 25 14.06 13.64 -3.32
N LEU A 26 14.24 12.32 -3.27
CA LEU A 26 13.93 11.50 -2.10
C LEU A 26 14.75 11.92 -0.87
N ARG A 27 16.03 12.25 -1.07
CA ARG A 27 16.90 12.75 0.02
C ARG A 27 16.44 14.11 0.53
N ASN A 28 16.04 15.01 -0.37
CA ASN A 28 15.50 16.31 0.02
C ASN A 28 14.20 16.15 0.82
N LEU A 29 13.36 15.18 0.44
CA LEU A 29 12.12 14.86 1.16
C LEU A 29 12.39 14.43 2.61
N VAL A 30 13.42 13.63 2.84
CA VAL A 30 13.85 13.22 4.19
C VAL A 30 14.29 14.41 5.05
N GLN A 31 14.93 15.41 4.44
CA GLN A 31 15.43 16.59 5.15
C GLN A 31 14.32 17.58 5.54
N CYS A 32 13.20 17.59 4.83
CA CYS A 32 12.09 18.51 5.10
C CYS A 32 11.30 18.17 6.37
N GLY A 33 11.50 17.00 6.99
CA GLY A 33 10.84 16.59 8.24
C GLY A 33 9.36 16.18 8.08
N ASP A 34 8.63 16.78 7.14
CA ASP A 34 7.29 16.36 6.75
C ASP A 34 7.37 15.31 5.62
N PHE A 35 7.06 14.06 5.95
CA PHE A 35 7.21 12.93 5.04
C PHE A 35 5.84 12.46 4.53
N PRO A 36 5.50 12.68 3.24
CA PRO A 36 4.22 12.29 2.69
C PRO A 36 4.11 10.77 2.50
N HIS A 37 2.88 10.28 2.36
CA HIS A 37 2.64 8.91 1.92
C HIS A 37 3.13 8.72 0.47
N LEU A 38 3.97 7.71 0.24
CA LEU A 38 4.56 7.43 -1.06
C LEU A 38 3.95 6.20 -1.72
N LEU A 39 3.57 6.34 -2.99
CA LEU A 39 3.21 5.24 -3.88
C LEU A 39 4.34 4.94 -4.85
N VAL A 40 5.05 3.82 -4.65
CA VAL A 40 6.19 3.43 -5.49
C VAL A 40 5.77 2.39 -6.53
N TYR A 41 5.79 2.75 -7.81
CA TYR A 41 5.41 1.86 -8.92
C TYR A 41 6.55 1.69 -9.95
N GLY A 42 6.41 0.68 -10.82
CA GLY A 42 7.40 0.37 -11.88
C GLY A 42 7.51 -1.12 -12.18
N PRO A 43 8.28 -1.53 -13.21
CA PRO A 43 8.45 -2.92 -13.60
C PRO A 43 9.16 -3.75 -12.53
N SER A 44 9.03 -5.08 -12.59
CA SER A 44 9.77 -5.97 -11.69
C SER A 44 11.28 -5.79 -11.91
N GLY A 45 12.07 -5.86 -10.84
CA GLY A 45 13.54 -5.68 -10.93
C GLY A 45 14.04 -4.23 -11.01
N ALA A 46 13.19 -3.21 -11.13
CA ALA A 46 13.61 -1.79 -11.19
C ALA A 46 14.16 -1.20 -9.87
N GLY A 47 14.46 -2.04 -8.87
CA GLY A 47 15.03 -1.59 -7.59
C GLY A 47 14.07 -0.83 -6.67
N LYS A 48 12.75 -0.91 -6.87
CA LYS A 48 11.74 -0.25 -6.01
C LYS A 48 11.95 -0.54 -4.53
N LYS A 49 12.02 -1.82 -4.15
CA LYS A 49 12.26 -2.26 -2.77
C LYS A 49 13.61 -1.74 -2.25
N THR A 50 14.65 -1.78 -3.07
CA THR A 50 15.98 -1.28 -2.72
C THR A 50 15.96 0.21 -2.39
N ARG A 51 15.27 1.03 -3.19
CA ARG A 51 15.13 2.47 -2.93
C ARG A 51 14.36 2.76 -1.65
N ILE A 52 13.24 2.05 -1.43
CA ILE A 52 12.47 2.18 -0.19
C ILE A 52 13.34 1.84 1.02
N MET A 53 14.11 0.75 0.95
CA MET A 53 15.02 0.37 2.05
C MET A 53 16.12 1.41 2.28
N CYS A 54 16.70 1.98 1.21
CA CYS A 54 17.69 3.06 1.34
C CYS A 54 17.07 4.31 1.97
N LEU A 55 15.86 4.68 1.55
CA LEU A 55 15.12 5.83 2.08
C LEU A 55 14.79 5.68 3.56
N LEU A 56 14.23 4.52 3.94
CA LEU A 56 13.94 4.21 5.33
C LEU A 56 15.23 4.21 6.17
N ARG A 57 16.34 3.70 5.64
CA ARG A 57 17.63 3.69 6.33
C ARG A 57 18.17 5.10 6.56
N GLU A 58 17.90 6.05 5.66
CA GLU A 58 18.22 7.47 5.89
C GLU A 58 17.32 8.12 6.94
N LEU A 59 16.04 7.73 7.02
CA LEU A 59 15.10 8.25 8.03
C LEU A 59 15.33 7.68 9.44
N TYR A 60 15.49 6.35 9.55
CA TYR A 60 15.46 5.62 10.82
C TYR A 60 16.78 4.91 11.16
N GLY A 61 17.78 4.99 10.28
CA GLY A 61 19.08 4.34 10.48
C GLY A 61 19.10 2.84 10.18
N SER A 62 20.08 2.13 10.74
CA SER A 62 20.33 0.70 10.46
C SER A 62 19.27 -0.26 11.04
N GLY A 63 18.35 0.20 11.89
CA GLY A 63 17.29 -0.61 12.48
C GLY A 63 16.25 -1.12 11.46
N VAL A 64 16.22 -0.52 10.27
CA VAL A 64 15.26 -0.80 9.20
C VAL A 64 15.33 -2.25 8.69
N GLU A 65 16.50 -2.88 8.77
CA GLU A 65 16.68 -4.27 8.35
C GLU A 65 15.87 -5.27 9.22
N LYS A 66 15.43 -4.84 10.41
CA LYS A 66 14.60 -5.62 11.33
C LYS A 66 13.11 -5.29 11.24
N LEU A 67 12.69 -4.38 10.34
CA LEU A 67 11.28 -4.02 10.22
C LEU A 67 10.45 -5.19 9.72
N ARG A 68 9.31 -5.41 10.38
CA ARG A 68 8.30 -6.34 9.91
C ARG A 68 7.57 -5.71 8.73
N ILE A 69 7.66 -6.35 7.56
CA ILE A 69 6.89 -5.95 6.39
C ILE A 69 5.49 -6.54 6.55
N GLU A 70 4.49 -5.68 6.67
CA GLU A 70 3.09 -6.09 6.66
C GLU A 70 2.58 -6.16 5.22
N HIS A 71 1.91 -7.27 4.91
CA HIS A 71 1.25 -7.46 3.63
C HIS A 71 -0.25 -7.33 3.85
N GLN A 72 -0.83 -6.21 3.41
CA GLN A 72 -2.27 -6.01 3.43
C GLN A 72 -2.93 -6.91 2.37
N THR A 73 -3.76 -7.84 2.81
CA THR A 73 -4.61 -8.66 1.93
C THR A 73 -6.03 -8.12 1.91
N ILE A 74 -6.81 -8.47 0.88
CA ILE A 74 -8.24 -8.14 0.83
C ILE A 74 -8.97 -8.67 2.06
N THR A 75 -8.60 -9.87 2.53
CA THR A 75 -9.17 -10.49 3.74
C THR A 75 -8.84 -9.72 5.02
N GLY A 76 -7.60 -9.25 5.17
CA GLY A 76 -7.21 -8.43 6.32
C GLY A 76 -7.93 -7.07 6.33
N LEU A 77 -8.06 -6.46 5.15
CA LEU A 77 -8.82 -5.21 5.02
C LEU A 77 -10.31 -5.43 5.32
N LEU A 78 -10.89 -6.52 4.81
CA LEU A 78 -12.28 -6.88 5.07
C LEU A 78 -12.54 -7.04 6.57
N SER A 79 -11.68 -7.75 7.31
CA SER A 79 -11.90 -7.95 8.75
C SER A 79 -11.93 -6.62 9.51
N GLU A 80 -11.06 -5.68 9.14
CA GLU A 80 -11.00 -4.37 9.78
C GLU A 80 -12.23 -3.51 9.43
N LEU A 81 -12.67 -3.56 8.17
CA LEU A 81 -13.88 -2.86 7.74
C LEU A 81 -15.14 -3.42 8.39
N LEU A 82 -15.28 -4.75 8.47
CA LEU A 82 -16.45 -5.40 9.07
C LEU A 82 -16.58 -5.14 10.58
N ASN A 83 -15.48 -4.85 11.28
CA ASN A 83 -15.52 -4.46 12.69
C ASN A 83 -16.15 -3.07 12.88
N ASN A 84 -16.00 -2.19 11.89
CA ASN A 84 -16.45 -0.80 11.96
C ASN A 84 -17.74 -0.52 11.15
N CYS A 85 -18.27 -1.50 10.41
CA CYS A 85 -19.49 -1.36 9.62
C CYS A 85 -20.75 -1.90 10.31
N ASP A 86 -21.88 -1.25 10.02
CA ASP A 86 -23.21 -1.72 10.40
C ASP A 86 -23.55 -3.08 9.78
N GLY A 87 -24.36 -3.86 10.51
CA GLY A 87 -24.72 -5.24 10.14
C GLY A 87 -25.33 -5.38 8.75
N GLN A 88 -26.05 -4.36 8.28
CA GLN A 88 -26.69 -4.33 6.96
C GLN A 88 -25.68 -4.30 5.81
N LEU A 89 -24.52 -3.67 6.00
CA LEU A 89 -23.46 -3.56 4.98
C LEU A 89 -22.55 -4.80 4.92
N LYS A 90 -22.46 -5.57 6.02
CA LYS A 90 -21.49 -6.67 6.15
C LYS A 90 -21.62 -7.72 5.06
N GLY A 91 -22.85 -8.06 4.67
CA GLY A 91 -23.11 -9.05 3.62
C GLY A 91 -22.59 -8.62 2.26
N GLU A 92 -22.88 -7.38 1.87
CA GLU A 92 -22.47 -6.83 0.56
C GLU A 92 -20.95 -6.62 0.50
N VAL A 93 -20.34 -6.11 1.56
CA VAL A 93 -18.89 -5.90 1.65
C VAL A 93 -18.13 -7.23 1.60
N ALA A 94 -18.65 -8.28 2.26
CA ALA A 94 -18.05 -9.62 2.21
C ALA A 94 -18.13 -10.24 0.79
N GLN A 95 -19.27 -10.10 0.11
CA GLN A 95 -19.42 -10.56 -1.27
C GLN A 95 -18.46 -9.82 -2.22
N MET A 96 -18.34 -8.51 -2.05
CA MET A 96 -17.41 -7.68 -2.81
C MET A 96 -15.95 -8.11 -2.59
N ALA A 97 -15.56 -8.36 -1.34
CA ALA A 97 -14.21 -8.83 -1.01
C ALA A 97 -13.89 -10.16 -1.70
N ALA A 98 -14.82 -11.13 -1.66
CA ALA A 98 -14.67 -12.41 -2.33
C ALA A 98 -14.48 -12.26 -3.85
N PHE A 99 -15.21 -11.34 -4.48
CA PHE A 99 -15.07 -11.05 -5.90
C PHE A 99 -13.69 -10.50 -6.26
N TYR A 100 -13.19 -9.50 -5.52
CA TYR A 100 -11.88 -8.91 -5.79
C TYR A 100 -10.72 -9.85 -5.44
N GLU A 101 -10.87 -10.70 -4.43
CA GLU A 101 -9.91 -11.75 -4.09
C GLU A 101 -9.82 -12.82 -5.18
N HIS A 102 -10.95 -13.25 -5.73
CA HIS A 102 -10.93 -14.16 -6.88
C HIS A 102 -10.24 -13.53 -8.09
N ARG A 103 -10.52 -12.25 -8.38
CA ARG A 103 -9.86 -11.54 -9.50
C ARG A 103 -8.36 -11.35 -9.30
N LEU A 104 -7.92 -11.22 -8.05
CA LEU A 104 -6.50 -11.15 -7.70
C LEU A 104 -5.75 -12.41 -8.16
N GLN A 105 -6.39 -13.59 -8.06
CA GLN A 105 -5.80 -14.87 -8.46
C GLN A 105 -5.69 -15.04 -9.98
N LEU A 106 -6.49 -14.31 -10.76
CA LEU A 106 -6.53 -14.41 -12.22
C LEU A 106 -5.40 -13.63 -12.94
N GLY A 107 -4.47 -13.00 -12.19
CA GLY A 107 -3.16 -12.61 -12.74
C GLY A 107 -2.94 -11.12 -13.01
N ASN A 108 -3.76 -10.22 -12.48
CA ASN A 108 -3.54 -8.78 -12.56
C ASN A 108 -2.78 -8.24 -11.33
N LYS A 109 -2.14 -7.06 -11.45
CA LYS A 109 -1.38 -6.48 -10.32
C LYS A 109 -2.29 -6.29 -9.11
N ALA A 110 -1.81 -6.76 -7.96
CA ALA A 110 -2.58 -6.76 -6.71
C ALA A 110 -3.14 -5.40 -6.30
N ILE A 111 -2.38 -4.34 -6.57
CA ILE A 111 -2.76 -2.97 -6.22
C ILE A 111 -4.07 -2.54 -6.89
N TYR A 112 -4.32 -2.94 -8.14
CA TYR A 112 -5.55 -2.55 -8.84
C TYR A 112 -6.79 -3.16 -8.21
N HIS A 113 -6.69 -4.39 -7.70
CA HIS A 113 -7.81 -5.06 -7.03
C HIS A 113 -8.06 -4.48 -5.65
N LEU A 114 -7.00 -4.15 -4.91
CA LEU A 114 -7.09 -3.46 -3.62
C LEU A 114 -7.70 -2.07 -3.78
N GLU A 115 -7.21 -1.26 -4.73
CA GLU A 115 -7.75 0.07 -5.01
C GLU A 115 -9.22 0.00 -5.43
N ALA A 116 -9.58 -0.91 -6.34
CA ALA A 116 -10.96 -1.06 -6.78
C ALA A 116 -11.89 -1.53 -5.65
N PHE A 117 -11.42 -2.43 -4.77
CA PHE A 117 -12.16 -2.87 -3.59
C PHE A 117 -12.43 -1.70 -2.64
N VAL A 118 -11.40 -0.93 -2.30
CA VAL A 118 -11.52 0.25 -1.42
C VAL A 118 -12.43 1.32 -2.02
N ALA A 119 -12.26 1.64 -3.31
CA ALA A 119 -13.11 2.62 -3.99
C ALA A 119 -14.58 2.19 -4.02
N LYS A 120 -14.85 0.90 -4.28
CA LYS A 120 -16.21 0.36 -4.29
C LYS A 120 -16.81 0.34 -2.88
N PHE A 121 -16.02 0.02 -1.86
CA PHE A 121 -16.43 0.16 -0.46
C PHE A 121 -16.80 1.60 -0.12
N MET A 122 -15.93 2.57 -0.44
CA MET A 122 -16.19 3.99 -0.19
C MET A 122 -17.47 4.48 -0.87
N ALA A 123 -17.71 4.06 -2.11
CA ALA A 123 -18.93 4.41 -2.84
C ALA A 123 -20.18 3.81 -2.18
N LEU A 124 -20.10 2.55 -1.75
CA LEU A 124 -21.20 1.88 -1.06
C LEU A 124 -21.50 2.53 0.31
N TYR A 125 -20.45 2.78 1.10
CA TYR A 125 -20.57 3.40 2.41
C TYR A 125 -21.14 4.82 2.32
N LYS A 126 -20.69 5.60 1.33
CA LYS A 126 -21.27 6.92 1.04
C LYS A 126 -22.77 6.84 0.77
N LYS A 127 -23.19 5.91 -0.09
CA LYS A 127 -24.61 5.71 -0.41
C LYS A 127 -25.42 5.33 0.83
N PHE A 128 -24.91 4.44 1.67
CA PHE A 128 -25.55 4.08 2.92
C PHE A 128 -25.74 5.27 3.87
N MET A 129 -24.74 6.15 3.98
CA MET A 129 -24.86 7.37 4.77
C MET A 129 -25.92 8.33 4.21
N GLU A 130 -26.00 8.47 2.88
CA GLU A 130 -27.01 9.30 2.21
C GLU A 130 -28.42 8.75 2.43
N ASP A 131 -28.64 7.46 2.21
CA ASP A 131 -29.94 6.80 2.41
C ASP A 131 -30.41 6.89 3.88
N GLY A 132 -29.47 6.81 4.84
CA GLY A 132 -29.76 6.97 6.26
C GLY A 132 -30.10 8.41 6.67
N LEU A 133 -29.48 9.40 6.02
CA LEU A 133 -29.79 10.82 6.23
C LEU A 133 -31.19 11.16 5.68
N ASP A 134 -31.52 10.67 4.48
CA ASP A 134 -32.84 10.87 3.88
C ASP A 134 -33.93 10.26 4.78
N ALA A 135 -33.70 9.09 5.36
CA ALA A 135 -34.63 8.45 6.29
C ALA A 135 -34.86 9.21 7.62
N MET A 136 -33.97 10.12 8.03
CA MET A 136 -34.14 10.96 9.22
C MET A 136 -34.81 12.30 8.94
N VAL A 137 -34.86 12.73 7.68
CA VAL A 137 -35.42 14.01 7.24
C VAL A 137 -36.93 13.92 6.95
N PHE A 138 -37.51 12.71 6.94
CA PHE A 138 -38.95 12.44 6.77
C PHE A 138 -39.61 11.93 8.04
#